data_AF-A0A1Q6U947-F1
#
_entry.id   AF-A0A1Q6U947-F1
#
_cell.length_a   1.000
_cell.length_b   1.000
_cell.length_c   1.000
_cell.angle_alpha   90.00
_cell.angle_beta   90.00
_cell.angle_gamma   90.00
#
_symmetry.space_group_name_H-M   'P 1'
#
loop_
_entity.id
_entity.type
_entity.pdbx_description
1 polymer ?
#
loop_
_entity_poly.entity_id
_entity_poly.type
_entity_poly.pdbx_seq_one_letter_code
_entity_poly.pdbx_strand_id
1 'polypeptide(L)'
;MIIALLAITFIFFNPLIFIPYCLLAPKKAADSLYDWDLPVYMDFMQAVYGPFVALLPFRWKRHFMAVRGVEFYSDKLQCRYFKSMVLAGKEERVDLVKNHMSAKAINLLWAENIVDWSIREEIIMAGVTLNDEQFKLLTVNGETALIKEYLEKKTPSEAMLQMLLSAQFGDLFLFCVERYGLSARLISKVFAMEKETGSDKESERSKAFRHNIAGLTQEALTYFAQRQMVRNSAGCNSQREWGLFLSQTDGLCLAAQKMMNIWQYDIYHNAGFNLSPEAIVYFFSRGEAMMWERIFKYEPKEALNEEAQALVAANPQLLSRALKAAEK
;
A
#
# COMPACT_ATOMS: atom_id res chain seq x y z
N MET A 1 19.31 25.89 -42.84
CA MET A 1 18.63 24.88 -42.00
C MET A 1 17.75 25.52 -40.93
N ILE A 2 18.28 26.41 -40.07
CA ILE A 2 17.52 27.13 -39.03
C ILE A 2 16.35 27.96 -39.61
N ILE A 3 16.56 28.66 -40.73
CA ILE A 3 15.53 29.48 -41.39
C ILE A 3 14.40 28.62 -42.00
N ALA A 4 14.73 27.44 -42.51
CA ALA A 4 13.74 26.51 -43.06
C ALA A 4 12.93 25.84 -41.94
N LEU A 5 13.57 25.53 -40.80
CA LEU A 5 12.88 25.02 -39.60
C LEU A 5 11.96 26.09 -39.00
N LEU A 6 12.40 27.35 -38.96
CA LEU A 6 11.59 28.52 -38.56
C LEU A 6 10.41 28.75 -39.52
N ALA A 7 10.61 28.61 -40.83
CA ALA A 7 9.53 28.75 -41.81
C ALA A 7 8.51 27.62 -41.74
N ILE A 8 8.95 26.37 -41.56
CA ILE A 8 8.07 25.20 -41.36
C ILE A 8 7.27 25.35 -40.05
N THR A 9 7.91 25.80 -38.96
CA THR A 9 7.21 26.09 -37.70
C THR A 9 6.23 27.26 -37.84
N PHE A 10 6.55 28.31 -38.60
CA PHE A 10 5.63 29.44 -38.85
C PHE A 10 4.43 29.07 -39.74
N ILE A 11 4.58 28.11 -40.65
CA ILE A 11 3.53 27.70 -41.59
C ILE A 11 2.60 26.65 -40.96
N PHE A 12 3.13 25.63 -40.28
CA PHE A 12 2.31 24.60 -39.64
C PHE A 12 1.72 25.06 -38.30
N PHE A 13 2.37 26.02 -37.63
CA PHE A 13 1.95 26.56 -36.33
C PHE A 13 1.77 28.07 -36.38
N ASN A 14 1.20 28.58 -37.48
CA ASN A 14 0.53 29.87 -37.45
C ASN A 14 -0.69 29.74 -36.52
N PRO A 15 -0.87 30.61 -35.51
CA PRO A 15 -2.05 30.58 -34.66
C PRO A 15 -3.36 30.58 -35.47
N LEU A 16 -3.37 31.23 -36.64
CA LEU A 16 -4.51 31.28 -37.54
C LEU A 16 -4.85 29.94 -38.21
N ILE A 17 -3.89 29.02 -38.36
CA ILE A 17 -4.08 27.68 -38.96
C ILE A 17 -4.26 26.63 -37.87
N PHE A 18 -3.50 26.76 -36.78
CA PHE A 18 -3.53 25.82 -35.66
C PHE A 18 -4.83 25.91 -34.86
N ILE A 19 -5.44 27.09 -34.72
CA ILE A 19 -6.74 27.24 -34.05
C ILE A 19 -7.82 26.44 -34.81
N PRO A 20 -8.08 26.64 -36.12
CA PRO A 20 -9.00 25.79 -36.88
C PRO A 20 -8.66 24.30 -36.81
N TYR A 21 -7.38 23.93 -36.85
CA TYR A 21 -6.94 22.54 -36.73
C TYR A 21 -7.29 21.92 -35.37
N CYS A 22 -7.12 22.66 -34.26
CA CYS A 22 -7.58 22.27 -32.93
C CYS A 22 -9.10 22.06 -32.85
N LEU A 23 -9.89 22.84 -33.60
CA LEU A 23 -11.35 22.71 -33.66
C LEU A 23 -11.77 21.49 -34.49
N LEU A 24 -11.11 21.25 -35.63
CA LEU A 24 -11.46 20.20 -36.60
C LEU A 24 -10.96 18.80 -36.20
N ALA A 25 -9.74 18.71 -35.65
CA ALA A 25 -9.08 17.44 -35.34
C ALA A 25 -8.28 17.51 -34.02
N PRO A 26 -8.96 17.69 -32.87
CA PRO A 26 -8.33 18.00 -31.58
C PRO A 26 -7.34 16.94 -31.09
N LYS A 27 -7.60 15.65 -31.35
CA LYS A 27 -6.68 14.55 -30.97
C LYS A 27 -5.39 14.63 -31.77
N LYS A 28 -5.48 14.71 -33.11
CA LYS A 28 -4.32 14.82 -34.00
C LYS A 28 -3.53 16.11 -33.76
N ALA A 29 -4.22 17.20 -33.40
CA ALA A 29 -3.58 18.45 -33.01
C ALA A 29 -2.77 18.31 -31.72
N ALA A 30 -3.31 17.62 -30.71
CA ALA A 30 -2.59 17.32 -29.48
C ALA A 30 -1.36 16.43 -29.73
N ASP A 31 -1.52 15.34 -30.48
CA ASP A 31 -0.43 14.41 -30.82
C ASP A 31 0.71 15.13 -31.58
N SER A 32 0.36 15.98 -32.55
CA SER A 32 1.34 16.73 -33.36
C SER A 32 2.20 17.73 -32.58
N LEU A 33 1.75 18.18 -31.40
CA LEU A 33 2.56 19.06 -30.54
C LEU A 33 3.70 18.33 -29.84
N TYR A 34 3.64 16.99 -29.74
CA TYR A 34 4.58 16.18 -28.98
C TYR A 34 5.52 15.34 -29.86
N ASP A 35 5.14 15.04 -31.11
CA ASP A 35 5.99 14.29 -32.07
C ASP A 35 7.30 15.02 -32.45
N TRP A 36 7.48 16.28 -32.02
CA TRP A 36 8.65 17.11 -32.31
C TRP A 36 9.49 17.27 -31.04
N ASP A 37 10.41 16.33 -30.81
CA ASP A 37 11.27 16.17 -29.62
C ASP A 37 12.36 17.27 -29.52
N LEU A 38 11.94 18.54 -29.50
CA LEU A 38 12.79 19.74 -29.44
C LEU A 38 12.43 20.55 -28.17
N PRO A 39 13.26 20.54 -27.12
CA PRO A 39 12.97 21.19 -25.83
C PRO A 39 12.65 22.69 -25.95
N VAL A 40 13.39 23.41 -26.80
CA VAL A 40 13.20 24.86 -27.05
C VAL A 40 11.86 25.15 -27.73
N TYR A 41 11.35 24.18 -28.50
CA TYR A 41 10.10 24.32 -29.23
C TYR A 41 8.88 24.12 -28.32
N MET A 42 8.95 23.23 -27.34
CA MET A 42 7.87 23.02 -26.36
C MET A 42 7.61 24.28 -25.51
N ASP A 43 8.66 24.96 -25.04
CA ASP A 43 8.52 26.19 -24.23
C ASP A 43 7.93 27.35 -25.05
N PHE A 44 8.34 27.49 -26.30
CA PHE A 44 7.80 28.50 -27.22
C PHE A 44 6.33 28.25 -27.54
N MET A 45 5.98 27.00 -27.89
CA MET A 45 4.60 26.61 -28.16
C MET A 45 3.72 26.76 -26.92
N GLN A 46 4.26 26.47 -25.73
CA GLN A 46 3.58 26.73 -24.46
C GLN A 46 3.25 28.20 -24.24
N ALA A 47 4.20 29.09 -24.52
CA ALA A 47 4.00 30.53 -24.37
C ALA A 47 2.97 31.09 -25.38
N VAL A 48 3.03 30.65 -26.63
CA VAL A 48 2.14 31.14 -27.70
C VAL A 48 0.74 30.56 -27.61
N TYR A 49 0.61 29.25 -27.33
CA TYR A 49 -0.66 28.53 -27.40
C TYR A 49 -1.32 28.26 -26.04
N GLY A 50 -0.59 28.40 -24.93
CA GLY A 50 -1.13 28.27 -23.57
C GLY A 50 -2.42 29.07 -23.34
N PRO A 51 -2.47 30.36 -23.71
CA PRO A 51 -3.68 31.18 -23.59
C PRO A 51 -4.87 30.65 -24.43
N PHE A 52 -4.60 30.15 -25.65
CA PHE A 52 -5.65 29.61 -26.51
C PHE A 52 -6.18 28.27 -26.02
N VAL A 53 -5.29 27.38 -25.58
CA VAL A 53 -5.67 26.10 -24.97
C VAL A 53 -6.51 26.33 -23.71
N ALA A 54 -6.25 27.40 -22.95
CA ALA A 54 -7.06 27.77 -21.80
C ALA A 54 -8.52 28.07 -22.17
N LEU A 55 -8.77 28.66 -23.35
CA LEU A 55 -10.11 29.01 -23.85
C LEU A 55 -10.86 27.84 -24.50
N LEU A 56 -10.18 26.73 -24.83
CA LEU A 56 -10.83 25.59 -25.47
C LEU A 56 -11.89 24.94 -24.57
N PRO A 57 -13.03 24.50 -25.14
CA PRO A 57 -14.01 23.70 -24.40
C PRO A 57 -13.38 22.39 -23.94
N PHE A 58 -13.86 21.89 -22.80
CA PHE A 58 -13.28 20.74 -22.14
C PHE A 58 -13.22 19.46 -23.01
N ARG A 59 -14.20 19.27 -23.89
CA ARG A 59 -14.25 18.13 -24.85
C ARG A 59 -12.98 17.99 -25.68
N TRP A 60 -12.32 19.11 -25.99
CA TRP A 60 -11.06 19.13 -26.74
C TRP A 60 -9.86 19.21 -25.82
N LYS A 61 -9.95 20.04 -24.77
CA LYS A 61 -8.89 20.22 -23.77
C LYS A 61 -8.40 18.90 -23.17
N ARG A 62 -9.28 17.92 -22.97
CA ARG A 62 -8.90 16.59 -22.46
C ARG A 62 -7.81 15.90 -23.30
N HIS A 63 -7.82 16.07 -24.63
CA HIS A 63 -6.82 15.45 -25.49
C HIS A 63 -5.44 16.08 -25.27
N PHE A 64 -5.39 17.39 -25.09
CA PHE A 64 -4.16 18.10 -24.72
C PHE A 64 -3.69 17.75 -23.31
N MET A 65 -4.61 17.54 -22.35
CA MET A 65 -4.25 17.10 -21.00
C MET A 65 -3.63 15.69 -21.01
N ALA A 66 -4.15 14.78 -21.84
CA ALA A 66 -3.62 13.42 -21.98
C ALA A 66 -2.18 13.39 -22.53
N VAL A 67 -1.85 14.28 -23.47
CA VAL A 67 -0.53 14.33 -24.11
C VAL A 67 0.46 15.17 -23.31
N ARG A 68 0.02 16.30 -22.75
CA ARG A 68 0.90 17.27 -22.10
C ARG A 68 1.23 16.92 -20.65
N GLY A 69 0.43 16.06 -20.02
CA GLY A 69 0.46 15.81 -18.59
C GLY A 69 -0.69 16.54 -17.88
N VAL A 70 -1.44 15.79 -17.08
CA VAL A 70 -2.60 16.30 -16.35
C VAL A 70 -2.17 17.22 -15.22
N GLU A 71 -0.99 16.97 -14.65
CA GLU A 71 -0.39 17.71 -13.54
C GLU A 71 -0.19 19.21 -13.84
N PHE A 72 -0.03 19.59 -15.11
CA PHE A 72 0.20 20.99 -15.53
C PHE A 72 -1.07 21.85 -15.60
N TYR A 73 -2.24 21.28 -15.29
CA TYR A 73 -3.52 21.96 -15.34
C TYR A 73 -4.06 22.24 -13.93
N SER A 74 -5.00 23.18 -13.82
CA SER A 74 -5.59 23.54 -12.53
C SER A 74 -6.31 22.36 -11.88
N ASP A 75 -6.34 22.34 -10.54
CA ASP A 75 -6.90 21.22 -9.76
C ASP A 75 -8.34 20.85 -10.18
N LYS A 76 -9.18 21.86 -10.49
CA LYS A 76 -10.55 21.67 -10.99
C LYS A 76 -10.59 20.99 -12.37
N LEU A 77 -9.64 21.32 -13.25
CA LEU A 77 -9.55 20.68 -14.57
C LEU A 77 -9.06 19.24 -14.44
N GLN A 78 -8.13 18.96 -13.54
CA GLN A 78 -7.70 17.59 -13.25
C GLN A 78 -8.87 16.73 -12.75
N CYS A 79 -9.67 17.25 -11.81
CA CYS A 79 -10.89 16.58 -11.34
C CYS A 79 -11.88 16.30 -12.49
N ARG A 80 -12.07 17.28 -13.38
CA ARG A 80 -12.95 17.15 -14.54
C ARG A 80 -12.41 16.13 -15.56
N TYR A 81 -11.10 16.09 -15.75
CA TYR A 81 -10.41 15.09 -16.59
C TYR A 81 -10.67 13.68 -16.08
N PHE A 82 -10.39 13.44 -14.80
CA PHE A 82 -10.67 12.16 -14.13
C PHE A 82 -12.12 11.71 -14.31
N LYS A 83 -13.10 12.60 -14.03
CA LYS A 83 -14.54 12.30 -14.22
C LYS A 83 -14.94 12.02 -15.68
N SER A 84 -14.13 12.45 -16.65
CA SER A 84 -14.38 12.21 -18.07
C SER A 84 -13.88 10.86 -18.57
N MET A 85 -13.06 10.16 -17.78
CA MET A 85 -12.49 8.85 -18.08
C MET A 85 -13.49 7.71 -17.81
N VAL A 86 -14.72 7.84 -18.33
CA VAL A 86 -15.82 6.89 -18.09
C VAL A 86 -15.55 5.51 -18.72
N LEU A 87 -14.78 5.47 -19.82
CA LEU A 87 -14.42 4.23 -20.52
C LEU A 87 -13.06 3.66 -20.08
N ALA A 88 -12.32 4.37 -19.24
CA ALA A 88 -11.01 3.94 -18.78
C ALA A 88 -11.14 2.81 -17.76
N GLY A 89 -10.18 1.90 -17.76
CA GLY A 89 -10.10 0.86 -16.74
C GLY A 89 -9.82 1.45 -15.36
N LYS A 90 -10.16 0.70 -14.30
CA LYS A 90 -9.87 1.09 -12.92
C LYS A 90 -8.37 1.34 -12.71
N GLU A 91 -7.52 0.51 -13.30
CA GLU A 91 -6.06 0.62 -13.22
C GLU A 91 -5.54 1.94 -13.81
N GLU A 92 -6.04 2.34 -14.99
CA GLU A 92 -5.66 3.62 -15.62
C GLU A 92 -6.06 4.83 -14.77
N ARG A 93 -7.23 4.76 -14.12
CA ARG A 93 -7.71 5.83 -13.23
C ARG A 93 -6.91 5.90 -11.94
N VAL A 94 -6.55 4.75 -11.37
CA VAL A 94 -5.67 4.65 -10.19
C VAL A 94 -4.28 5.20 -10.51
N ASP A 95 -3.73 4.88 -11.69
CA ASP A 95 -2.43 5.39 -12.15
C ASP A 95 -2.45 6.91 -12.31
N LEU A 96 -3.52 7.46 -12.91
CA LEU A 96 -3.71 8.90 -13.02
C LEU A 96 -3.69 9.59 -11.64
N VAL A 97 -4.42 9.05 -10.66
CA VAL A 97 -4.45 9.61 -9.30
C VAL A 97 -3.07 9.53 -8.65
N LYS A 98 -2.37 8.41 -8.84
CA LYS A 98 -1.07 8.16 -8.20
C LYS A 98 0.05 9.05 -8.75
N ASN A 99 0.10 9.23 -10.07
CA ASN A 99 1.29 9.77 -10.74
C ASN A 99 1.08 11.17 -11.34
N HIS A 100 -0.16 11.56 -11.64
CA HIS A 100 -0.45 12.72 -12.51
C HIS A 100 -1.38 13.76 -11.89
N MET A 101 -1.99 13.47 -10.74
CA MET A 101 -2.87 14.42 -10.05
C MET A 101 -2.17 15.13 -8.90
N SER A 102 -2.48 16.42 -8.73
CA SER A 102 -2.01 17.20 -7.59
C SER A 102 -2.75 16.78 -6.30
N ALA A 103 -2.09 16.93 -5.15
CA ALA A 103 -2.71 16.66 -3.85
C ALA A 103 -3.99 17.49 -3.61
N LYS A 104 -4.04 18.73 -4.12
CA LYS A 104 -5.22 19.59 -4.03
C LYS A 104 -6.37 19.08 -4.89
N ALA A 105 -6.08 18.60 -6.10
CA ALA A 105 -7.08 17.99 -6.97
C ALA A 105 -7.65 16.70 -6.36
N ILE A 106 -6.79 15.87 -5.76
CA ILE A 106 -7.22 14.65 -5.08
C ILE A 106 -8.15 14.98 -3.90
N ASN A 107 -7.81 15.99 -3.10
CA ASN A 107 -8.67 16.45 -2.00
C ASN A 107 -10.02 16.99 -2.49
N LEU A 108 -10.05 17.70 -3.62
CA LEU A 108 -11.30 18.13 -4.25
C LEU A 108 -12.13 16.93 -4.74
N LEU A 109 -11.51 15.96 -5.42
CA LEU A 109 -12.18 14.72 -5.84
C LEU A 109 -12.79 13.97 -4.66
N TRP A 110 -12.06 13.89 -3.53
CA TRP A 110 -12.55 13.26 -2.31
C TRP A 110 -13.80 13.95 -1.76
N ALA A 111 -13.79 15.29 -1.73
CA ALA A 111 -14.85 16.11 -1.15
C ALA A 111 -16.11 16.19 -2.05
N GLU A 112 -15.92 16.22 -3.37
CA GLU A 112 -17.02 16.35 -4.34
C GLU A 112 -17.90 15.08 -4.44
N ASN A 113 -17.45 13.95 -3.89
CA ASN A 113 -18.11 12.67 -4.09
C ASN A 113 -18.91 12.18 -2.87
N ILE A 114 -20.12 12.73 -2.69
CA ILE A 114 -20.96 12.47 -1.52
C ILE A 114 -21.74 11.14 -1.66
N VAL A 115 -21.96 10.65 -2.88
CA VAL A 115 -22.89 9.53 -3.15
C VAL A 115 -22.22 8.26 -3.70
N ASP A 116 -21.14 8.39 -4.47
CA ASP A 116 -20.47 7.23 -5.09
C ASP A 116 -19.12 6.95 -4.39
N TRP A 117 -18.97 5.78 -3.77
CA TRP A 117 -17.72 5.45 -3.08
C TRP A 117 -16.57 5.05 -4.02
N SER A 118 -16.84 4.81 -5.31
CA SER A 118 -15.87 4.31 -6.29
C SER A 118 -14.61 5.19 -6.42
N ILE A 119 -14.76 6.51 -6.41
CA ILE A 119 -13.62 7.43 -6.52
C ILE A 119 -12.75 7.37 -5.26
N ARG A 120 -13.34 7.21 -4.07
CA ARG A 120 -12.58 7.09 -2.83
C ARG A 120 -11.83 5.77 -2.76
N GLU A 121 -12.45 4.70 -3.24
CA GLU A 121 -11.78 3.41 -3.44
C GLU A 121 -10.57 3.56 -4.37
N GLU A 122 -10.72 4.21 -5.53
CA GLU A 122 -9.59 4.46 -6.44
C GLU A 122 -8.47 5.31 -5.82
N ILE A 123 -8.82 6.31 -5.00
CA ILE A 123 -7.85 7.13 -4.25
C ILE A 123 -7.08 6.28 -3.22
N ILE A 124 -7.76 5.40 -2.49
CA ILE A 124 -7.14 4.49 -1.53
C ILE A 124 -6.28 3.46 -2.26
N MET A 125 -6.76 2.93 -3.39
CA MET A 125 -6.03 2.01 -4.25
C MET A 125 -4.72 2.60 -4.74
N ALA A 126 -4.74 3.89 -5.11
CA ALA A 126 -3.57 4.65 -5.53
C ALA A 126 -2.53 4.86 -4.41
N GLY A 127 -2.86 4.55 -3.16
CA GLY A 127 -1.96 4.69 -2.03
C GLY A 127 -1.80 6.15 -1.58
N VAL A 128 -2.86 6.96 -1.71
CA VAL A 128 -2.89 8.32 -1.18
C VAL A 128 -2.95 8.29 0.34
N THR A 129 -2.15 9.13 1.00
CA THR A 129 -2.20 9.31 2.46
C THR A 129 -3.43 10.13 2.82
N LEU A 130 -4.32 9.56 3.62
CA LEU A 130 -5.53 10.25 4.08
C LEU A 130 -5.20 11.15 5.27
N ASN A 131 -5.93 12.25 5.41
CA ASN A 131 -5.95 13.01 6.66
C ASN A 131 -6.97 12.42 7.64
N ASP A 132 -6.93 12.88 8.89
CA ASP A 132 -7.79 12.35 9.96
C ASP A 132 -9.28 12.53 9.67
N GLU A 133 -9.71 13.62 9.02
CA GLU A 133 -11.12 13.86 8.67
C GLU A 133 -11.61 12.93 7.54
N GLN A 134 -10.75 12.67 6.55
CA GLN A 134 -11.02 11.70 5.48
C GLN A 134 -11.16 10.29 6.05
N PHE A 135 -10.27 9.91 6.98
CA PHE A 135 -10.33 8.61 7.64
C PHE A 135 -11.53 8.49 8.59
N LYS A 136 -11.86 9.56 9.31
CA LYS A 136 -13.08 9.65 10.14
C LYS A 136 -14.33 9.42 9.31
N LEU A 137 -14.40 9.95 8.10
CA LEU A 137 -15.52 9.72 7.19
C LEU A 137 -15.68 8.23 6.87
N LEU A 138 -14.59 7.50 6.59
CA LEU A 138 -14.64 6.04 6.38
C LEU A 138 -15.13 5.32 7.63
N THR A 139 -14.64 5.75 8.79
CA THR A 139 -14.94 5.13 10.08
C THR A 139 -16.42 5.30 10.44
N VAL A 140 -16.96 6.51 10.30
CA VAL A 140 -18.37 6.83 10.62
C VAL A 140 -19.34 6.11 9.68
N ASN A 141 -18.98 5.94 8.40
CA ASN A 141 -19.81 5.22 7.44
C ASN A 141 -19.64 3.69 7.51
N GLY A 142 -18.74 3.17 8.34
CA GLY A 142 -18.54 1.72 8.48
C GLY A 142 -17.87 1.05 7.29
N GLU A 143 -17.09 1.78 6.50
CA GLU A 143 -16.41 1.30 5.29
C GLU A 143 -15.17 0.43 5.63
N THR A 144 -15.39 -0.66 6.36
CA THR A 144 -14.33 -1.53 6.92
C THR A 144 -13.41 -2.14 5.86
N ALA A 145 -13.93 -2.46 4.68
CA ALA A 145 -13.14 -2.99 3.57
C ALA A 145 -12.12 -1.96 3.04
N LEU A 146 -12.57 -0.71 2.83
CA LEU A 146 -11.71 0.39 2.39
C LEU A 146 -10.70 0.78 3.46
N ILE A 147 -11.11 0.78 4.73
CA ILE A 147 -10.21 1.02 5.85
C ILE A 147 -9.12 -0.07 5.89
N LYS A 148 -9.48 -1.35 5.77
CA LYS A 148 -8.52 -2.45 5.72
C LYS A 148 -7.52 -2.26 4.57
N GLU A 149 -8.00 -1.95 3.37
CA GLU A 149 -7.13 -1.74 2.21
C GLU A 149 -6.16 -0.58 2.43
N TYR A 150 -6.63 0.53 3.02
CA TYR A 150 -5.78 1.65 3.39
C TYR A 150 -4.69 1.24 4.40
N LEU A 151 -5.08 0.54 5.47
CA LEU A 151 -4.18 0.12 6.55
C LEU A 151 -3.15 -0.92 6.10
N GLU A 152 -3.42 -1.68 5.04
CA GLU A 152 -2.44 -2.59 4.44
C GLU A 152 -1.33 -1.86 3.68
N LYS A 153 -1.62 -0.65 3.19
CA LYS A 153 -0.70 0.17 2.36
C LYS A 153 -0.03 1.30 3.14
N LYS A 154 -0.66 1.81 4.20
CA LYS A 154 -0.23 3.01 4.94
C LYS A 154 -0.24 2.80 6.45
N THR A 155 0.71 3.44 7.12
CA THR A 155 0.74 3.53 8.58
C THR A 155 -0.28 4.57 9.05
N PRO A 156 -1.23 4.19 9.93
CA PRO A 156 -2.23 5.11 10.46
C PRO A 156 -1.62 6.11 11.45
N SER A 157 -2.25 7.28 11.60
CA SER A 157 -1.94 8.22 12.67
C SER A 157 -2.49 7.71 14.02
N GLU A 158 -1.98 8.25 15.13
CA GLU A 158 -2.51 7.93 16.45
C GLU A 158 -4.00 8.31 16.58
N ALA A 159 -4.41 9.40 15.93
CA ALA A 159 -5.80 9.83 15.89
C ALA A 159 -6.68 8.83 15.13
N MET A 160 -6.21 8.29 14.00
CA MET A 160 -6.92 7.25 13.25
C MET A 160 -7.10 5.98 14.09
N LEU A 161 -6.06 5.55 14.82
CA LEU A 161 -6.17 4.41 15.74
C LEU A 161 -7.18 4.66 16.86
N GLN A 162 -7.21 5.87 17.40
CA GLN A 162 -8.21 6.28 18.37
C GLN A 162 -9.63 6.25 17.78
N MET A 163 -9.81 6.66 16.51
CA MET A 163 -11.10 6.58 15.83
C MET A 163 -11.57 5.13 15.67
N LEU A 164 -10.68 4.20 15.29
CA LEU A 164 -11.01 2.76 15.22
C LEU A 164 -11.45 2.21 16.58
N LEU A 165 -10.73 2.57 17.64
CA LEU A 165 -11.05 2.16 19.00
C LEU A 165 -12.42 2.73 19.44
N SER A 166 -12.68 4.01 19.19
CA SER A 166 -13.95 4.66 19.50
C SER A 166 -15.13 4.12 18.71
N ALA A 167 -14.91 3.71 17.45
CA ALA A 167 -15.91 3.06 16.60
C ALA A 167 -16.07 1.56 16.87
N GLN A 168 -15.31 1.00 17.83
CA GLN A 168 -15.32 -0.43 18.18
C GLN A 168 -14.96 -1.36 17.00
N PHE A 169 -14.09 -0.90 16.10
CA PHE A 169 -13.53 -1.71 15.01
C PHE A 169 -12.32 -2.50 15.52
N GLY A 170 -12.58 -3.42 16.46
CA GLY A 170 -11.56 -4.21 17.16
C GLY A 170 -10.59 -4.92 16.23
N ASP A 171 -11.09 -5.64 15.23
CA ASP A 171 -10.25 -6.42 14.31
C ASP A 171 -9.27 -5.53 13.52
N LEU A 172 -9.75 -4.38 13.03
CA LEU A 172 -8.93 -3.41 12.30
C LEU A 172 -7.93 -2.71 13.23
N PHE A 173 -8.34 -2.39 14.45
CA PHE A 173 -7.47 -1.83 15.46
C PHE A 173 -6.33 -2.82 15.81
N LEU A 174 -6.67 -4.07 16.14
CA LEU A 174 -5.71 -5.11 16.48
C LEU A 174 -4.75 -5.43 15.34
N PHE A 175 -5.24 -5.48 14.09
CA PHE A 175 -4.38 -5.56 12.91
C PHE A 175 -3.32 -4.44 12.89
N CYS A 176 -3.72 -3.21 13.23
CA CYS A 176 -2.77 -2.10 13.30
C CYS A 176 -1.80 -2.22 14.47
N VAL A 177 -2.28 -2.63 15.66
CA VAL A 177 -1.42 -2.87 16.83
C VAL A 177 -0.35 -3.90 16.50
N GLU A 178 -0.77 -5.00 15.90
CA GLU A 178 0.11 -6.06 15.48
C GLU A 178 1.12 -5.50 14.47
N ARG A 179 0.68 -4.84 13.39
CA ARG A 179 1.59 -4.43 12.31
C ARG A 179 2.51 -3.24 12.65
N TYR A 180 1.98 -2.24 13.34
CA TYR A 180 2.60 -0.93 13.53
C TYR A 180 2.93 -0.59 14.99
N GLY A 181 2.40 -1.35 15.95
CA GLY A 181 2.55 -1.06 17.37
C GLY A 181 1.59 0.05 17.85
N LEU A 182 1.79 0.49 19.10
CA LEU A 182 1.01 1.56 19.72
C LEU A 182 1.89 2.56 20.45
N SER A 183 1.40 3.79 20.57
CA SER A 183 1.98 4.80 21.47
C SER A 183 1.73 4.43 22.92
N ALA A 184 2.61 4.87 23.84
CA ALA A 184 2.41 4.68 25.28
C ALA A 184 1.07 5.26 25.75
N ARG A 185 0.64 6.40 25.18
CA ARG A 185 -0.64 7.04 25.47
C ARG A 185 -1.84 6.15 25.09
N LEU A 186 -1.83 5.54 23.91
CA LEU A 186 -2.90 4.63 23.49
C LEU A 186 -2.88 3.33 24.29
N ILE A 187 -1.70 2.81 24.64
CA ILE A 187 -1.57 1.65 25.53
C ILE A 187 -2.27 1.95 26.86
N SER A 188 -1.89 3.02 27.56
CA SER A 188 -2.52 3.39 28.83
C SER A 188 -4.03 3.55 28.71
N LYS A 189 -4.51 4.10 27.59
CA LYS A 189 -5.94 4.25 27.33
C LYS A 189 -6.65 2.91 27.17
N VAL A 190 -6.16 2.00 26.34
CA VAL A 190 -6.78 0.68 26.11
C VAL A 190 -6.85 -0.12 27.40
N PHE A 191 -5.77 -0.15 28.18
CA PHE A 191 -5.75 -0.87 29.46
C PHE A 191 -6.57 -0.20 30.57
N ALA A 192 -6.92 1.07 30.43
CA ALA A 192 -7.86 1.73 31.34
C ALA A 192 -9.31 1.37 31.02
N MET A 193 -9.65 1.05 29.76
CA MET A 193 -11.02 0.75 29.35
C MET A 193 -11.63 -0.44 30.10
N GLU A 194 -10.84 -1.47 30.40
CA GLU A 194 -11.29 -2.62 31.19
C GLU A 194 -11.79 -2.22 32.60
N LYS A 195 -11.21 -1.16 33.16
CA LYS A 195 -11.49 -0.65 34.52
C LYS A 195 -12.60 0.39 34.56
N GLU A 196 -12.99 0.96 33.42
CA GLU A 196 -14.07 1.94 33.35
C GLU A 196 -15.41 1.24 33.65
N THR A 197 -16.21 1.78 34.57
CA THR A 197 -17.57 1.28 34.81
C THR A 197 -18.49 1.68 33.66
N GLY A 198 -19.02 0.68 32.95
CA GLY A 198 -20.00 0.87 31.89
C GLY A 198 -21.30 1.49 32.40
N SER A 199 -22.04 2.15 31.51
CA SER A 199 -23.40 2.60 31.82
C SER A 199 -24.36 1.40 31.85
N ASP A 200 -25.39 1.44 32.69
CA ASP A 200 -26.48 0.44 32.68
C ASP A 200 -27.20 0.33 31.31
N LYS A 201 -27.07 1.35 30.45
CA LYS A 201 -27.62 1.39 29.09
C LYS A 201 -26.65 0.89 28.01
N GLU A 202 -25.47 0.40 28.40
CA GLU A 202 -24.46 -0.08 27.47
C GLU A 202 -24.89 -1.41 26.82
N SER A 203 -24.71 -1.52 25.50
CA SER A 203 -24.97 -2.77 24.78
C SER A 203 -24.03 -3.89 25.22
N GLU A 204 -24.50 -5.14 25.21
CA GLU A 204 -23.66 -6.31 25.52
C GLU A 204 -22.40 -6.39 24.64
N ARG A 205 -22.51 -5.98 23.37
CA ARG A 205 -21.37 -5.88 22.46
C ARG A 205 -20.32 -4.89 22.96
N SER A 206 -20.74 -3.71 23.40
CA SER A 206 -19.83 -2.69 23.94
C SER A 206 -19.16 -3.15 25.23
N LYS A 207 -19.90 -3.82 26.12
CA LYS A 207 -19.35 -4.42 27.35
C LYS A 207 -18.28 -5.47 27.01
N ALA A 208 -18.60 -6.40 26.12
CA ALA A 208 -17.66 -7.44 25.69
C ALA A 208 -16.40 -6.85 25.04
N PHE A 209 -16.57 -5.84 24.18
CA PHE A 209 -15.44 -5.13 23.58
C PHE A 209 -14.54 -4.51 24.65
N ARG A 210 -15.13 -3.76 25.59
CA ARG A 210 -14.41 -3.08 26.69
C ARG A 210 -13.66 -4.05 27.59
N HIS A 211 -14.24 -5.20 27.90
CA HIS A 211 -13.60 -6.22 28.72
C HIS A 211 -12.49 -6.99 28.00
N ASN A 212 -12.62 -7.24 26.70
CA ASN A 212 -11.69 -8.14 25.99
C ASN A 212 -10.55 -7.39 25.28
N ILE A 213 -10.74 -6.13 24.89
CA ILE A 213 -9.80 -5.43 24.01
C ILE A 213 -8.40 -5.28 24.62
N ALA A 214 -8.29 -5.15 25.95
CA ALA A 214 -7.00 -5.04 26.62
C ALA A 214 -6.16 -6.31 26.49
N GLY A 215 -6.75 -7.47 26.77
CA GLY A 215 -6.09 -8.77 26.60
C GLY A 215 -5.67 -9.03 25.14
N LEU A 216 -6.58 -8.76 24.19
CA LEU A 216 -6.28 -8.90 22.76
C LEU A 216 -5.18 -7.95 22.29
N THR A 217 -5.15 -6.72 22.83
CA THR A 217 -4.10 -5.74 22.53
C THR A 217 -2.75 -6.18 23.08
N GLN A 218 -2.71 -6.79 24.27
CA GLN A 218 -1.49 -7.35 24.84
C GLN A 218 -0.90 -8.46 23.95
N GLU A 219 -1.74 -9.36 23.46
CA GLU A 219 -1.34 -10.41 22.52
C GLU A 219 -0.79 -9.81 21.21
N ALA A 220 -1.52 -8.87 20.61
CA ALA A 220 -1.10 -8.18 19.39
C ALA A 220 0.23 -7.43 19.56
N LEU A 221 0.45 -6.78 20.71
CA LEU A 221 1.73 -6.13 21.06
C LEU A 221 2.87 -7.14 21.23
N THR A 222 2.58 -8.33 21.74
CA THR A 222 3.57 -9.42 21.85
C THR A 222 4.01 -9.87 20.46
N TYR A 223 3.07 -10.05 19.51
CA TYR A 223 3.39 -10.37 18.12
C TYR A 223 4.16 -9.24 17.42
N PHE A 224 3.82 -7.97 17.70
CA PHE A 224 4.59 -6.82 17.23
C PHE A 224 6.03 -6.86 17.74
N ALA A 225 6.22 -7.05 19.05
CA ALA A 225 7.54 -7.11 19.66
C ALA A 225 8.41 -8.24 19.08
N GLN A 226 7.84 -9.43 18.87
CA GLN A 226 8.54 -10.54 18.23
C GLN A 226 9.03 -10.18 16.83
N ARG A 227 8.18 -9.59 15.98
CA ARG A 227 8.59 -9.16 14.62
C ARG A 227 9.67 -8.08 14.65
N GLN A 228 9.56 -7.10 15.55
CA GLN A 228 10.58 -6.05 15.67
C GLN A 228 11.91 -6.63 16.16
N MET A 229 11.87 -7.60 17.08
CA MET A 229 13.07 -8.25 17.57
C MET A 229 13.79 -9.03 16.47
N VAL A 230 13.06 -9.75 15.61
CA VAL A 230 13.63 -10.40 14.42
C VAL A 230 14.28 -9.37 13.49
N ARG A 231 13.64 -8.23 13.21
CA ARG A 231 14.21 -7.18 12.35
C ARG A 231 15.47 -6.54 12.94
N ASN A 232 15.39 -6.13 14.21
CA ASN A 232 16.45 -5.38 14.87
C ASN A 232 17.69 -6.24 15.09
N SER A 233 17.51 -7.49 15.53
CA SER A 233 18.63 -8.42 15.70
C SER A 233 19.29 -8.78 14.36
N ALA A 234 18.51 -8.88 13.27
CA ALA A 234 19.06 -9.05 11.92
C ALA A 234 19.89 -7.85 11.48
N GLY A 235 19.40 -6.62 11.69
CA GLY A 235 20.10 -5.39 11.30
C GLY A 235 21.41 -5.15 12.07
N CYS A 236 21.44 -5.50 13.35
CA CYS A 236 22.60 -5.34 14.21
C CYS A 236 23.50 -6.59 14.29
N ASN A 237 23.12 -7.68 13.62
CA ASN A 237 23.76 -9.00 13.71
C ASN A 237 24.01 -9.47 15.17
N SER A 238 23.07 -9.17 16.06
CA SER A 238 23.22 -9.34 17.51
C SER A 238 22.71 -10.70 17.94
N GLN A 239 23.57 -11.72 17.84
CA GLN A 239 23.24 -13.10 18.23
C GLN A 239 22.90 -13.22 19.73
N ARG A 240 23.59 -12.43 20.58
CA ARG A 240 23.39 -12.44 22.02
C ARG A 240 22.00 -11.94 22.42
N GLU A 241 21.57 -10.81 21.87
CA GLU A 241 20.24 -10.26 22.17
C GLU A 241 19.14 -11.19 21.64
N TRP A 242 19.34 -11.78 20.46
CA TRP A 242 18.42 -12.78 19.91
C TRP A 242 18.31 -14.01 20.83
N GLY A 243 19.42 -14.59 21.27
CA GLY A 243 19.41 -15.75 22.17
C GLY A 243 18.78 -15.44 23.53
N LEU A 244 19.05 -14.25 24.10
CA LEU A 244 18.43 -13.80 25.35
C LEU A 244 16.92 -13.64 25.19
N PHE A 245 16.46 -13.05 24.10
CA PHE A 245 15.04 -12.92 23.81
C PHE A 245 14.37 -14.29 23.76
N LEU A 246 14.92 -15.24 23.00
CA LEU A 246 14.36 -16.58 22.86
C LEU A 246 14.26 -17.35 24.18
N SER A 247 15.21 -17.14 25.10
CA SER A 247 15.18 -17.76 26.44
C SER A 247 14.00 -17.29 27.31
N GLN A 248 13.35 -16.19 26.93
CA GLN A 248 12.24 -15.58 27.64
C GLN A 248 10.89 -15.74 26.92
N THR A 249 10.87 -16.38 25.75
CA THR A 249 9.66 -16.57 24.96
C THR A 249 9.25 -18.03 24.90
N ASP A 250 7.94 -18.31 24.84
CA ASP A 250 7.42 -19.67 24.61
C ASP A 250 7.37 -20.06 23.11
N GLY A 251 7.96 -19.24 22.24
CA GLY A 251 7.95 -19.40 20.80
C GLY A 251 7.62 -18.11 20.06
N LEU A 252 7.72 -18.16 18.74
CA LEU A 252 7.46 -17.02 17.86
C LEU A 252 6.14 -17.20 17.13
N CYS A 253 5.41 -16.11 16.92
CA CYS A 253 4.26 -16.09 16.03
C CYS A 253 4.69 -16.36 14.59
N LEU A 254 3.76 -16.89 13.78
CA LEU A 254 4.00 -17.26 12.38
C LEU A 254 4.65 -16.13 11.57
N ALA A 255 4.16 -14.90 11.74
CA ALA A 255 4.68 -13.75 11.02
C ALA A 255 6.14 -13.44 11.39
N ALA A 256 6.52 -13.59 12.67
CA ALA A 256 7.91 -13.43 13.10
C ALA A 256 8.79 -14.58 12.61
N GLN A 257 8.28 -15.83 12.61
CA GLN A 257 9.00 -16.98 12.07
C GLN A 257 9.35 -16.78 10.59
N LYS A 258 8.38 -16.36 9.77
CA LYS A 258 8.56 -16.07 8.33
C LYS A 258 9.56 -14.95 8.02
N MET A 259 9.94 -14.15 9.02
CA MET A 259 10.87 -13.05 8.88
C MET A 259 12.31 -13.41 9.27
N MET A 260 12.51 -14.56 9.93
CA MET A 260 13.84 -14.98 10.36
C MET A 260 14.75 -15.26 9.17
N ASN A 261 16.00 -14.85 9.29
CA ASN A 261 17.08 -15.29 8.41
C ASN A 261 17.70 -16.62 8.91
N ILE A 262 18.66 -17.14 8.14
CA ILE A 262 19.26 -18.46 8.39
C ILE A 262 19.95 -18.55 9.76
N TRP A 263 20.73 -17.54 10.18
CA TRP A 263 21.44 -17.63 11.46
C TRP A 263 20.49 -17.46 12.64
N GLN A 264 19.43 -16.65 12.50
CA GLN A 264 18.39 -16.51 13.50
C GLN A 264 17.65 -17.83 13.68
N TYR A 265 17.39 -18.54 12.59
CA TYR A 265 16.80 -19.87 12.62
C TYR A 265 17.75 -20.90 13.26
N ASP A 266 19.05 -20.87 12.96
CA ASP A 266 20.03 -21.74 13.63
C ASP A 266 19.97 -21.57 15.17
N ILE A 267 19.92 -20.34 15.68
CA ILE A 267 19.81 -20.07 17.12
C ILE A 267 18.43 -20.45 17.66
N TYR A 268 17.36 -20.20 16.89
CA TYR A 268 15.99 -20.56 17.26
C TYR A 268 15.83 -22.06 17.47
N HIS A 269 16.36 -22.87 16.54
CA HIS A 269 16.37 -24.31 16.67
C HIS A 269 17.23 -24.80 17.84
N ASN A 270 18.43 -24.23 18.01
CA ASN A 270 19.29 -24.58 19.13
C ASN A 270 18.70 -24.23 20.51
N ALA A 271 17.75 -23.27 20.56
CA ALA A 271 16.98 -22.96 21.75
C ALA A 271 15.83 -23.95 22.02
N GLY A 272 15.63 -24.96 21.15
CA GLY A 272 14.64 -26.02 21.30
C GLY A 272 13.32 -25.77 20.58
N PHE A 273 13.23 -24.74 19.72
CA PHE A 273 12.02 -24.44 18.97
C PHE A 273 12.05 -25.02 17.55
N ASN A 274 10.87 -25.34 17.05
CA ASN A 274 10.66 -25.81 15.67
C ASN A 274 9.81 -24.81 14.90
N LEU A 275 9.96 -24.78 13.58
CA LEU A 275 9.10 -23.98 12.71
C LEU A 275 7.68 -24.54 12.69
N SER A 276 6.69 -23.67 12.56
CA SER A 276 5.33 -24.12 12.25
C SER A 276 5.27 -24.67 10.81
N PRO A 277 4.34 -25.60 10.50
CA PRO A 277 4.17 -26.11 9.14
C PRO A 277 3.97 -25.00 8.10
N GLU A 278 3.23 -23.95 8.46
CA GLU A 278 2.96 -22.80 7.58
C GLU A 278 4.19 -21.92 7.35
N ALA A 279 5.14 -21.88 8.31
CA ALA A 279 6.43 -21.22 8.11
C ALA A 279 7.30 -22.04 7.16
N ILE A 280 7.30 -23.37 7.26
CA ILE A 280 8.04 -24.26 6.36
C ILE A 280 7.57 -24.10 4.91
N VAL A 281 6.25 -24.16 4.67
CA VAL A 281 5.65 -23.91 3.34
C VAL A 281 6.12 -22.57 2.77
N TYR A 282 6.09 -21.51 3.60
CA TYR A 282 6.54 -20.18 3.19
C TYR A 282 8.01 -20.18 2.75
N PHE A 283 8.91 -20.78 3.52
CA PHE A 283 10.33 -20.83 3.15
C PHE A 283 10.60 -21.68 1.91
N PHE A 284 9.88 -22.79 1.73
CA PHE A 284 9.95 -23.60 0.50
C PHE A 284 9.50 -22.82 -0.74
N SER A 285 8.48 -21.96 -0.61
CA SER A 285 8.01 -21.12 -1.72
C SER A 285 8.99 -20.02 -2.15
N ARG A 286 9.88 -19.57 -1.26
CA ARG A 286 10.75 -18.39 -1.47
C ARG A 286 12.02 -18.63 -2.29
N GLY A 287 12.44 -19.88 -2.49
CA GLY A 287 13.66 -20.16 -3.27
C GLY A 287 14.99 -20.12 -2.50
N GLU A 288 14.97 -19.95 -1.17
CA GLU A 288 16.20 -19.77 -0.38
C GLU A 288 16.88 -21.11 -0.04
N ALA A 289 17.77 -21.53 -0.94
CA ALA A 289 18.59 -22.73 -0.88
C ALA A 289 19.10 -23.12 0.52
N MET A 290 19.78 -22.18 1.18
CA MET A 290 20.42 -22.41 2.48
C MET A 290 19.39 -22.61 3.59
N MET A 291 18.24 -21.93 3.51
CA MET A 291 17.14 -22.12 4.46
C MET A 291 16.54 -23.52 4.30
N TRP A 292 16.35 -24.00 3.07
CA TRP A 292 15.84 -25.36 2.82
C TRP A 292 16.75 -26.43 3.42
N GLU A 293 18.07 -26.28 3.27
CA GLU A 293 19.04 -27.21 3.84
C GLU A 293 18.97 -27.24 5.37
N ARG A 294 18.73 -26.09 6.03
CA ARG A 294 18.50 -26.06 7.48
C ARG A 294 17.20 -26.72 7.87
N ILE A 295 16.11 -26.45 7.16
CA ILE A 295 14.80 -27.06 7.42
C ILE A 295 14.90 -28.59 7.35
N PHE A 296 15.48 -29.14 6.28
CA PHE A 296 15.64 -30.60 6.17
C PHE A 296 16.58 -31.21 7.20
N LYS A 297 17.51 -30.42 7.76
CA LYS A 297 18.44 -30.88 8.79
C LYS A 297 17.80 -30.87 10.19
N TYR A 298 16.99 -29.86 10.48
CA TYR A 298 16.50 -29.57 11.83
C TYR A 298 15.07 -30.04 12.07
N GLU A 299 14.20 -29.92 11.07
CA GLU A 299 12.79 -30.26 11.23
C GLU A 299 12.56 -31.75 11.01
N PRO A 300 11.75 -32.40 11.87
CA PRO A 300 11.35 -33.79 11.67
C PRO A 300 10.47 -33.91 10.42
N LYS A 301 10.46 -35.10 9.79
CA LYS A 301 9.65 -35.33 8.58
C LYS A 301 8.15 -35.12 8.84
N GLU A 302 7.73 -35.38 10.08
CA GLU A 302 6.36 -35.21 10.56
C GLU A 302 5.93 -33.73 10.63
N ALA A 303 6.87 -32.77 10.67
CA ALA A 303 6.56 -31.34 10.62
C ALA A 303 6.14 -30.87 9.21
N LEU A 304 6.40 -31.68 8.18
CA LEU A 304 6.04 -31.38 6.79
C LEU A 304 4.57 -31.74 6.53
N ASN A 305 3.73 -30.71 6.45
CA ASN A 305 2.34 -30.88 6.01
C ASN A 305 2.24 -31.27 4.51
N GLU A 306 1.04 -31.64 4.06
CA GLU A 306 0.79 -32.08 2.68
C GLU A 306 1.22 -31.05 1.63
N GLU A 307 1.04 -29.77 1.91
CA GLU A 307 1.45 -28.68 1.02
C GLU A 307 2.97 -28.58 0.91
N ALA A 308 3.70 -28.69 2.03
CA ALA A 308 5.16 -28.72 2.02
C ALA A 308 5.69 -29.93 1.23
N GLN A 309 5.07 -31.10 1.40
CA GLN A 309 5.43 -32.30 0.64
C GLN A 309 5.16 -32.15 -0.85
N ALA A 310 4.04 -31.55 -1.25
CA ALA A 310 3.73 -31.24 -2.63
C ALA A 310 4.74 -30.26 -3.24
N LEU A 311 5.16 -29.22 -2.49
CA LEU A 311 6.21 -28.30 -2.92
C LEU A 311 7.56 -29.00 -3.12
N VAL A 312 7.90 -29.97 -2.25
CA VAL A 312 9.10 -30.81 -2.41
C VAL A 312 9.04 -31.62 -3.69
N ALA A 313 7.93 -32.32 -3.94
CA ALA A 313 7.76 -33.16 -5.12
C ALA A 313 7.74 -32.35 -6.43
N ALA A 314 7.14 -31.15 -6.42
CA ALA A 314 7.01 -30.30 -7.59
C ALA A 314 8.30 -29.55 -7.96
N ASN A 315 9.28 -29.43 -7.04
CA ASN A 315 10.51 -28.68 -7.26
C ASN A 315 11.75 -29.61 -7.27
N PRO A 316 12.35 -29.87 -8.44
CA PRO A 316 13.51 -30.76 -8.56
C PRO A 316 14.72 -30.37 -7.71
N GLN A 317 14.95 -29.07 -7.47
CA GLN A 317 16.05 -28.61 -6.63
C GLN A 317 15.77 -28.87 -5.15
N LEU A 318 14.53 -28.64 -4.72
CA LEU A 318 14.09 -28.89 -3.35
C LEU A 318 14.11 -30.40 -3.05
N LEU A 319 13.61 -31.21 -3.99
CA LEU A 319 13.66 -32.67 -3.93
C LEU A 319 15.11 -33.19 -3.85
N SER A 320 16.00 -32.70 -4.71
CA SER A 320 17.42 -33.09 -4.69
C SER A 320 18.07 -32.81 -3.33
N ARG A 321 17.75 -31.68 -2.70
CA ARG A 321 18.23 -31.35 -1.35
C ARG A 321 17.62 -32.23 -0.27
N ALA A 322 16.32 -32.50 -0.34
CA ALA A 322 15.65 -33.41 0.59
C ALA A 322 16.29 -34.81 0.57
N LEU A 323 16.59 -35.33 -0.62
CA LEU A 323 17.27 -36.62 -0.80
C LEU A 323 18.67 -36.61 -0.19
N LYS A 324 19.48 -35.58 -0.48
CA LYS A 324 20.83 -35.42 0.11
C LYS A 324 20.81 -35.30 1.63
N ALA A 325 19.78 -34.69 2.20
CA ALA A 325 19.62 -34.60 3.65
C ALA A 325 19.26 -35.96 4.26
N ALA A 326 18.49 -36.80 3.56
CA ALA A 326 18.11 -38.15 4.01
C ALA A 326 19.24 -39.19 3.94
N GLU A 327 20.32 -38.91 3.19
CA GLU A 327 21.52 -39.77 3.10
C GLU A 327 22.50 -39.62 4.29
N LYS A 328 22.30 -38.60 5.14
CA LYS A 328 23.16 -38.28 6.29
C LYS A 328 22.56 -38.75 7.61
#